data_AF-A0A946UXJ9-F1
#
_entry.id   AF-A0A946UXJ9-F1
#
_cell.length_a   1.000
_cell.length_b   1.000
_cell.length_c   1.000
_cell.angle_alpha   90.00
_cell.angle_beta   90.00
_cell.angle_gamma   90.00
#
_symmetry.space_group_name_H-M   'P 1'
#
loop_
_entity.id
_entity.type
_entity.pdbx_description
1 polymer ?
#
loop_
_entity_poly.entity_id
_entity_poly.type
_entity_poly.pdbx_seq_one_letter_code
_entity_poly.pdbx_strand_id
1 'polypeptide(L)'
;MFKAIRITILLLILFMVAVNSWLTKARSTDWDNSLWVKIYPINVDGSSSTSRYIDSLTARKFTDIEKFIKKETQRYGKEIERPVRIEVGNPIREQPPSLGEEPNPVSVMIWSMKMRWWVGKVTDQQDNIEPDVSIFVRYHQPNESEHLENSVGIQKGMFGIVNAYVGREYAGRNNFIIAHEFLHTIGATDKYLMGNGQPLAPHGIAEPDRKPLYPQRFAEIMGGRIALSKNDAIIPKNLKYAVIGPMTASEINLTD
;
A
#
# COMPACT_ATOMS: atom_id res chain seq x y z
N MET A 1 -20.97 -14.82 39.82
CA MET A 1 -19.49 -14.81 39.64
C MET A 1 -19.05 -15.16 38.23
N PHE A 2 -19.51 -16.25 37.60
CA PHE A 2 -19.12 -16.63 36.22
C PHE A 2 -19.34 -15.53 35.17
N LYS A 3 -20.46 -14.81 35.23
CA LYS A 3 -20.74 -13.66 34.33
C LYS A 3 -19.70 -12.55 34.48
N ALA A 4 -19.34 -12.19 35.71
CA ALA A 4 -18.35 -11.15 35.98
C ALA A 4 -16.96 -11.57 35.48
N ILE A 5 -16.51 -12.80 35.79
CA ILE A 5 -15.24 -13.34 35.32
C ILE A 5 -15.17 -13.34 33.78
N ARG A 6 -16.22 -13.83 33.11
CA ARG A 6 -16.30 -13.85 31.64
C ARG A 6 -16.21 -12.43 31.05
N ILE A 7 -16.96 -11.49 31.60
CA ILE A 7 -16.94 -10.09 31.14
C ILE A 7 -15.55 -9.48 31.36
N THR A 8 -14.93 -9.69 32.51
CA THR A 8 -13.58 -9.20 32.80
C THR A 8 -12.56 -9.76 31.82
N ILE A 9 -12.60 -11.07 31.52
CA ILE A 9 -11.70 -11.69 30.53
C ILE A 9 -11.91 -11.08 29.14
N LEU A 10 -13.17 -10.92 28.70
CA LEU A 10 -13.47 -10.32 27.39
C LEU A 10 -13.02 -8.86 27.30
N LEU A 11 -13.21 -8.07 28.35
CA LEU A 11 -12.73 -6.69 28.42
C LEU A 11 -11.21 -6.62 28.41
N LEU A 12 -10.52 -7.55 29.09
CA LEU A 12 -9.07 -7.60 29.11
C LEU A 12 -8.48 -8.00 27.75
N ILE A 13 -9.09 -8.97 27.05
CA ILE A 13 -8.75 -9.30 25.66
C ILE A 13 -8.97 -8.09 24.76
N LEU A 14 -10.14 -7.45 24.86
CA LEU A 14 -10.47 -6.27 24.05
C LEU A 14 -9.49 -5.12 24.31
N PHE A 15 -9.12 -4.90 25.58
CA PHE A 15 -8.13 -3.91 25.97
C PHE A 15 -6.75 -4.22 25.36
N MET A 16 -6.27 -5.46 25.46
CA MET A 16 -4.99 -5.85 24.82
C MET A 16 -5.03 -5.65 23.30
N VAL A 17 -6.11 -6.05 22.64
CA VAL A 17 -6.27 -5.86 21.19
C VAL A 17 -6.26 -4.37 20.82
N ALA A 18 -6.97 -3.53 21.61
CA ALA A 18 -7.01 -2.09 21.39
C ALA A 18 -5.62 -1.44 21.57
N VAL A 19 -4.91 -1.77 22.66
CA VAL A 19 -3.56 -1.26 22.95
C VAL A 19 -2.58 -1.72 21.87
N ASN A 20 -2.60 -3.00 21.48
CA ASN A 20 -1.69 -3.50 20.46
C ASN A 20 -1.93 -2.83 19.10
N SER A 21 -3.20 -2.69 18.69
CA SER A 21 -3.59 -1.99 17.47
C SER A 21 -3.11 -0.53 17.48
N TRP A 22 -3.29 0.17 18.60
CA TRP A 22 -2.82 1.55 18.77
C TRP A 22 -1.30 1.66 18.72
N LEU A 23 -0.56 0.79 19.43
CA LEU A 23 0.91 0.77 19.42
C LEU A 23 1.49 0.44 18.03
N THR A 24 0.87 -0.46 17.27
CA THR A 24 1.28 -0.75 15.90
C THR A 24 1.10 0.49 15.02
N LYS A 25 -0.05 1.17 15.10
CA LYS A 25 -0.30 2.40 14.35
C LYS A 25 0.65 3.54 14.72
N ALA A 26 0.90 3.71 16.02
CA ALA A 26 1.81 4.76 16.50
C ALA A 26 3.24 4.52 15.97
N ARG A 27 3.75 3.29 16.10
CA ARG A 27 5.10 2.94 15.62
C ARG A 27 5.24 3.02 14.10
N SER A 28 4.18 2.69 13.34
CA SER A 28 4.23 2.71 11.88
C SER A 28 4.21 4.11 11.27
N THR A 29 3.97 5.15 12.07
CA THR A 29 3.88 6.55 11.62
C THR A 29 4.74 7.53 12.41
N ASP A 30 5.54 7.07 13.37
CA ASP A 30 6.39 7.94 14.20
C ASP A 30 7.56 8.56 13.39
N TRP A 31 8.02 7.84 12.36
CA TRP A 31 9.18 8.15 11.52
C TRP A 31 10.53 8.25 12.24
N ASP A 32 10.60 7.75 13.47
CA ASP A 32 11.85 7.65 14.24
C ASP A 32 12.66 6.37 13.94
N ASN A 33 12.01 5.35 13.38
CA ASN A 33 12.62 4.07 13.03
C ASN A 33 12.33 3.69 11.58
N SER A 34 13.23 2.89 11.00
CA SER A 34 13.01 2.30 9.67
C SER A 34 11.82 1.34 9.71
N LEU A 35 10.86 1.51 8.80
CA LEU A 35 9.82 0.52 8.54
C LEU A 35 10.35 -0.57 7.61
N TRP A 36 10.23 -1.81 8.04
CA TRP A 36 10.57 -2.99 7.25
C TRP A 36 9.37 -3.40 6.42
N VAL A 37 9.51 -3.30 5.10
CA VAL A 37 8.47 -3.64 4.14
C VAL A 37 8.92 -4.85 3.37
N LYS A 38 8.15 -5.92 3.40
CA LYS A 38 8.45 -7.14 2.65
C LYS A 38 7.47 -7.30 1.50
N ILE A 39 8.01 -7.50 0.30
CA ILE A 39 7.26 -7.69 -0.93
C ILE A 39 7.20 -9.17 -1.25
N TYR A 40 5.99 -9.72 -1.32
CA TYR A 40 5.72 -11.11 -1.64
C TYR A 40 5.12 -11.21 -3.04
N PRO A 41 5.89 -11.64 -4.04
CA PRO A 41 5.38 -11.76 -5.40
C PRO A 41 4.45 -12.97 -5.54
N ILE A 42 3.39 -12.81 -6.32
CA ILE A 42 2.42 -13.86 -6.62
C ILE A 42 2.31 -13.96 -8.15
N ASN A 43 2.54 -15.15 -8.69
CA ASN A 43 2.23 -15.44 -10.08
C ASN A 43 0.73 -15.78 -10.18
N VAL A 44 -0.07 -14.89 -10.78
CA VAL A 44 -1.53 -15.08 -10.88
C VAL A 44 -1.96 -15.91 -12.07
N ASP A 45 -1.21 -15.87 -13.16
CA ASP A 45 -1.53 -16.54 -14.42
C ASP A 45 -0.87 -17.92 -14.54
N GLY A 46 0.01 -18.27 -13.59
CA GLY A 46 0.77 -19.51 -13.57
C GLY A 46 1.78 -19.64 -14.71
N SER A 47 2.01 -18.57 -15.50
CA SER A 47 2.84 -18.64 -16.69
C SER A 47 4.32 -18.72 -16.34
N SER A 48 5.09 -19.49 -17.13
CA SER A 48 6.54 -19.60 -16.97
C SER A 48 7.25 -18.27 -17.19
N SER A 49 6.69 -17.37 -18.01
CA SER A 49 7.22 -16.01 -18.22
C SER A 49 7.06 -15.15 -16.98
N THR A 50 5.90 -15.20 -16.31
CA THR A 50 5.69 -14.48 -15.05
C THR A 50 6.61 -15.01 -13.96
N SER A 51 6.77 -16.33 -13.83
CA SER A 51 7.70 -16.93 -12.87
C SER A 51 9.14 -16.46 -13.11
N ARG A 52 9.64 -16.48 -14.36
CA ARG A 52 10.99 -15.97 -14.67
C ARG A 52 11.17 -14.49 -14.32
N TYR A 53 10.14 -13.68 -14.53
CA TYR A 53 10.18 -12.27 -14.13
C TYR A 53 10.27 -12.13 -12.61
N ILE A 54 9.43 -12.88 -11.87
CA ILE A 54 9.42 -12.90 -10.41
C ILE A 54 10.77 -13.37 -9.85
N ASP A 55 11.36 -14.44 -10.41
CA ASP A 55 12.67 -14.97 -10.00
C ASP A 55 13.81 -13.95 -10.21
N SER A 56 13.62 -12.98 -11.10
CA SER A 56 14.57 -11.89 -11.34
C SER A 56 14.40 -10.69 -10.39
N LEU A 57 13.35 -10.67 -9.57
CA LEU A 57 13.08 -9.58 -8.64
C LEU A 57 14.10 -9.58 -7.51
N THR A 58 14.64 -8.40 -7.25
CA THR A 58 15.54 -8.14 -6.12
C THR A 58 15.11 -6.82 -5.49
N ALA A 59 15.54 -6.56 -4.26
CA ALA A 59 15.28 -5.28 -3.56
C ALA A 59 15.66 -4.06 -4.41
N ARG A 60 16.64 -4.19 -5.33
CA ARG A 60 17.05 -3.14 -6.27
C ARG A 60 15.91 -2.66 -7.18
N LYS A 61 14.94 -3.52 -7.51
CA LYS A 61 13.77 -3.15 -8.33
C LYS A 61 12.85 -2.16 -7.62
N PHE A 62 12.89 -2.13 -6.29
CA PHE A 62 12.01 -1.35 -5.44
C PHE A 62 12.70 -0.13 -4.80
N THR A 63 13.99 0.10 -5.11
CA THR A 63 14.76 1.23 -4.56
C THR A 63 14.14 2.60 -4.87
N ASP A 64 13.37 2.74 -5.95
CA ASP A 64 12.66 3.99 -6.24
C ASP A 64 11.61 4.32 -5.17
N ILE A 65 11.02 3.31 -4.52
CA ILE A 65 10.08 3.49 -3.40
C ILE A 65 10.83 4.02 -2.17
N GLU A 66 11.93 3.37 -1.78
CA GLU A 66 12.76 3.83 -0.64
C GLU A 66 13.24 5.28 -0.85
N LYS A 67 13.70 5.61 -2.07
CA LYS A 67 14.15 6.96 -2.43
C LYS A 67 13.01 7.98 -2.39
N PHE A 68 11.83 7.60 -2.87
CA PHE A 68 10.65 8.47 -2.84
C PHE A 68 10.25 8.78 -1.40
N ILE A 69 10.08 7.77 -0.55
CA ILE A 69 9.69 7.99 0.85
C ILE A 69 10.77 8.77 1.61
N LYS A 70 12.06 8.50 1.38
CA LYS A 70 13.15 9.31 1.94
C LYS A 70 13.06 10.78 1.53
N LYS A 71 12.87 11.05 0.23
CA LYS A 71 12.76 12.42 -0.27
C LYS A 71 11.57 13.15 0.36
N GLU A 72 10.40 12.50 0.41
CA GLU A 72 9.19 13.15 0.91
C GLU A 72 9.20 13.29 2.45
N THR A 73 9.73 12.33 3.20
CA THR A 73 9.94 12.47 4.67
C THR A 73 10.87 13.65 4.99
N GLN A 74 11.99 13.77 4.28
CA GLN A 74 12.91 14.91 4.40
C GLN A 74 12.24 16.24 4.02
N ARG A 75 11.37 16.24 3.00
CA ARG A 75 10.63 17.44 2.58
C ARG A 75 9.74 17.99 3.70
N TYR A 76 9.25 17.11 4.58
CA TYR A 76 8.43 17.48 5.74
C TYR A 76 9.25 17.59 7.04
N GLY A 77 10.59 17.60 6.96
CA GLY A 77 11.46 17.88 8.11
C GLY A 77 11.83 16.68 8.97
N LYS A 78 11.49 15.44 8.57
CA LYS A 78 11.94 14.23 9.28
C LYS A 78 13.37 13.88 8.86
N GLU A 79 14.28 13.76 9.82
CA GLU A 79 15.72 13.50 9.59
C GLU A 79 16.10 12.01 9.69
N ILE A 80 15.27 11.12 9.15
CA ILE A 80 15.54 9.68 9.12
C ILE A 80 16.32 9.29 7.86
N GLU A 81 17.47 8.63 8.03
CA GLU A 81 18.35 8.30 6.90
C GLU A 81 17.71 7.29 5.93
N ARG A 82 16.99 6.31 6.50
CA ARG A 82 16.32 5.23 5.76
C ARG A 82 14.94 4.95 6.35
N PRO A 83 13.90 5.73 5.99
CA PRO A 83 12.56 5.57 6.58
C PRO A 83 11.92 4.23 6.26
N VAL A 84 12.26 3.65 5.10
CA VAL A 84 11.72 2.37 4.63
C VAL A 84 12.87 1.49 4.17
N ARG A 85 12.81 0.20 4.52
CA ARG A 85 13.71 -0.86 4.07
C ARG A 85 12.88 -1.93 3.37
N ILE A 86 13.14 -2.15 2.08
CA ILE A 86 12.40 -3.12 1.29
C ILE A 86 13.19 -4.41 1.13
N GLU A 87 12.53 -5.52 1.45
CA GLU A 87 12.99 -6.87 1.14
C GLU A 87 12.01 -7.57 0.21
N VAL A 88 12.51 -8.56 -0.54
CA VAL A 88 11.69 -9.39 -1.43
C VAL A 88 11.65 -10.80 -0.85
N GLY A 89 10.45 -11.28 -0.55
CA GLY A 89 10.20 -12.64 -0.09
C GLY A 89 10.18 -13.65 -1.23
N ASN A 90 10.06 -14.92 -0.86
CA ASN A 90 9.84 -16.00 -1.81
C ASN A 90 8.45 -15.88 -2.44
N PRO A 91 8.28 -16.36 -3.69
CA PRO A 91 6.98 -16.33 -4.35
C PRO A 91 5.90 -17.11 -3.58
N ILE A 92 4.73 -16.50 -3.42
CA ILE A 92 3.57 -17.16 -2.80
C ILE A 92 2.76 -17.87 -3.87
N ARG A 93 2.39 -19.13 -3.59
CA ARG A 93 1.61 -19.98 -4.51
C ARG A 93 0.11 -19.87 -4.29
N GLU A 94 -0.32 -19.48 -3.10
CA GLU A 94 -1.72 -19.33 -2.74
C GLU A 94 -2.21 -17.92 -3.09
N GLN A 95 -3.44 -17.78 -3.59
CA GLN A 95 -4.02 -16.46 -3.84
C GLN A 95 -4.64 -15.88 -2.55
N PRO A 96 -4.64 -14.55 -2.37
CA PRO A 96 -5.33 -13.95 -1.24
C PRO A 96 -6.84 -14.19 -1.33
N PRO A 97 -7.53 -14.41 -0.19
CA PRO A 97 -8.98 -14.50 -0.14
C PRO A 97 -9.67 -13.32 -0.85
N SER A 98 -10.66 -13.60 -1.70
CA SER A 98 -11.49 -12.55 -2.31
C SER A 98 -12.59 -12.08 -1.35
N LEU A 99 -12.95 -10.80 -1.43
CA LEU A 99 -14.03 -10.20 -0.63
C LEU A 99 -15.43 -10.47 -1.23
N GLY A 100 -15.50 -10.88 -2.50
CA GLY A 100 -16.75 -11.03 -3.26
C GLY A 100 -17.23 -9.71 -3.89
N GLU A 101 -18.18 -9.79 -4.82
CA GLU A 101 -18.65 -8.64 -5.62
C GLU A 101 -19.58 -7.69 -4.84
N GLU A 102 -20.37 -8.22 -3.90
CA GLU A 102 -21.29 -7.44 -3.05
C GLU A 102 -20.93 -7.54 -1.57
N PRO A 103 -19.91 -6.78 -1.11
CA PRO A 103 -19.51 -6.79 0.28
C PRO A 103 -20.58 -6.17 1.18
N ASN A 104 -20.91 -6.87 2.27
CA ASN A 104 -21.67 -6.34 3.38
C ASN A 104 -20.80 -6.34 4.66
N PRO A 105 -21.19 -5.63 5.73
CA PRO A 105 -20.34 -5.51 6.92
C PRO A 105 -19.90 -6.86 7.54
N VAL A 106 -20.76 -7.88 7.46
CA VAL A 106 -20.45 -9.23 7.97
C VAL A 106 -19.45 -9.94 7.04
N SER A 107 -19.63 -9.87 5.72
CA SER A 107 -18.69 -10.48 4.78
C SER A 107 -17.31 -9.81 4.85
N VAL A 108 -17.26 -8.48 5.02
CA VAL A 108 -16.01 -7.72 5.26
C VAL A 108 -15.34 -8.18 6.56
N MET A 109 -16.10 -8.38 7.63
CA MET A 109 -15.56 -8.86 8.90
C MET A 109 -14.96 -10.27 8.77
N ILE A 110 -15.70 -11.21 8.16
CA ILE A 110 -15.24 -12.58 7.93
C ILE A 110 -14.01 -12.60 7.03
N TRP A 111 -14.04 -11.86 5.93
CA TRP A 111 -12.92 -11.74 5.03
C TRP A 111 -11.68 -11.15 5.73
N SER A 112 -11.85 -10.13 6.56
CA SER A 112 -10.74 -9.56 7.34
C SER A 112 -10.07 -10.56 8.28
N MET A 113 -10.82 -11.55 8.79
CA MET A 113 -10.26 -12.66 9.57
C MET A 113 -9.56 -13.69 8.68
N LYS A 114 -10.16 -14.07 7.55
CA LYS A 114 -9.55 -14.97 6.56
C LYS A 114 -8.23 -14.42 6.02
N MET A 115 -8.19 -13.12 5.73
CA MET A 115 -6.99 -12.43 5.27
C MET A 115 -5.88 -12.51 6.30
N ARG A 116 -6.15 -12.19 7.57
CA ARG A 116 -5.13 -12.26 8.64
C ARG A 116 -4.57 -13.67 8.82
N TRP A 117 -5.44 -14.68 8.81
CA TRP A 117 -5.00 -16.08 8.85
C TRP A 117 -4.16 -16.46 7.63
N TRP A 118 -4.61 -16.05 6.44
CA TRP A 118 -3.91 -16.32 5.19
C TRP A 118 -2.51 -15.68 5.18
N VAL A 119 -2.39 -14.41 5.59
CA VAL A 119 -1.11 -13.69 5.70
C VAL A 119 -0.13 -14.50 6.56
N GLY A 120 -0.48 -14.78 7.82
CA GLY A 120 0.40 -15.56 8.71
C GLY A 120 0.79 -16.91 8.11
N LYS A 121 -0.19 -17.65 7.56
CA LYS A 121 0.08 -18.95 6.93
C LYS A 121 1.14 -18.87 5.81
N VAL A 122 1.09 -17.85 4.95
CA VAL A 122 1.97 -17.75 3.78
C VAL A 122 3.32 -17.06 4.09
N THR A 123 3.42 -16.34 5.21
CA THR A 123 4.62 -15.60 5.61
C THR A 123 5.45 -16.32 6.69
N ASP A 124 4.82 -17.00 7.66
CA ASP A 124 5.47 -17.59 8.84
C ASP A 124 6.61 -18.57 8.50
N GLN A 125 6.54 -19.25 7.35
CA GLN A 125 7.56 -20.24 6.95
C GLN A 125 8.83 -19.62 6.37
N GLN A 126 8.78 -18.35 5.93
CA GLN A 126 9.90 -17.70 5.23
C GLN A 126 10.46 -16.47 5.97
N ASP A 127 9.78 -16.03 7.03
CA ASP A 127 10.14 -14.82 7.74
C ASP A 127 10.80 -15.16 9.08
N ASN A 128 12.11 -14.96 9.15
CA ASN A 128 12.84 -15.06 10.42
C ASN A 128 12.57 -13.87 11.34
N ILE A 129 12.16 -12.73 10.76
CA ILE A 129 11.75 -11.50 11.43
C ILE A 129 10.48 -11.02 10.72
N GLU A 130 9.41 -10.80 11.48
CA GLU A 130 8.14 -10.30 10.95
C GLU A 130 8.32 -8.86 10.43
N PRO A 131 7.95 -8.56 9.17
CA PRO A 131 8.04 -7.21 8.64
C PRO A 131 6.98 -6.30 9.27
N ASP A 132 7.26 -5.00 9.34
CA ASP A 132 6.26 -4.01 9.78
C ASP A 132 5.10 -3.94 8.77
N VAL A 133 5.37 -4.09 7.47
CA VAL A 133 4.36 -4.11 6.40
C VAL A 133 4.61 -5.25 5.40
N SER A 134 3.55 -5.98 5.06
CA SER A 134 3.57 -7.03 4.04
C SER A 134 2.84 -6.58 2.76
N ILE A 135 3.52 -6.46 1.63
CA ILE A 135 2.88 -6.14 0.35
C ILE A 135 2.87 -7.37 -0.56
N PHE A 136 1.68 -7.85 -0.89
CA PHE A 136 1.46 -8.97 -1.80
C PHE A 136 1.26 -8.44 -3.21
N VAL A 137 2.21 -8.69 -4.10
CA VAL A 137 2.20 -8.17 -5.47
C VAL A 137 1.81 -9.28 -6.44
N ARG A 138 0.59 -9.19 -6.95
CA ARG A 138 -0.02 -10.05 -7.95
C ARG A 138 0.47 -9.63 -9.33
N TYR A 139 1.41 -10.38 -9.89
CA TYR A 139 1.98 -10.12 -11.21
C TYR A 139 1.20 -10.82 -12.32
N HIS A 140 0.79 -10.05 -13.33
CA HIS A 140 0.05 -10.48 -14.51
C HIS A 140 0.88 -10.27 -15.78
N GLN A 141 0.69 -11.13 -16.79
CA GLN A 141 1.12 -10.81 -18.16
C GLN A 141 0.42 -9.54 -18.66
N PRO A 142 1.13 -8.63 -19.35
CA PRO A 142 0.49 -7.52 -20.02
C PRO A 142 -0.35 -8.05 -21.19
N ASN A 143 -1.66 -7.89 -21.11
CA ASN A 143 -2.57 -8.15 -22.22
C ASN A 143 -3.24 -6.83 -22.60
N GLU A 144 -3.21 -6.46 -23.88
CA GLU A 144 -3.69 -5.14 -24.36
C GLU A 144 -5.19 -4.89 -24.09
N SER A 145 -5.93 -5.94 -23.74
CA SER A 145 -7.38 -5.93 -23.52
C SER A 145 -7.81 -5.89 -22.04
N GLU A 146 -6.88 -6.07 -21.09
CA GLU A 146 -7.22 -6.12 -19.66
C GLU A 146 -6.65 -4.90 -18.93
N HIS A 147 -7.55 -3.97 -18.59
CA HIS A 147 -7.30 -3.02 -17.51
C HIS A 147 -7.30 -3.80 -16.20
N LEU A 148 -6.15 -3.91 -15.52
CA LEU A 148 -6.11 -4.52 -14.20
C LEU A 148 -7.12 -3.83 -13.27
N GLU A 149 -8.02 -4.63 -12.71
CA GLU A 149 -8.94 -4.21 -11.66
C GLU A 149 -8.17 -3.60 -10.47
N ASN A 150 -8.85 -2.69 -9.78
CA ASN A 150 -8.31 -1.83 -8.72
C ASN A 150 -7.44 -2.61 -7.71
N SER A 151 -6.23 -2.12 -7.44
CA SER A 151 -5.43 -2.59 -6.30
C SER A 151 -6.12 -2.20 -4.99
N VAL A 152 -5.90 -2.97 -3.92
CA VAL A 152 -6.59 -2.78 -2.63
C VAL A 152 -5.58 -2.81 -1.49
N GLY A 153 -5.40 -1.69 -0.81
CA GLY A 153 -4.64 -1.54 0.42
C GLY A 153 -5.55 -1.57 1.65
N ILE A 154 -5.20 -2.36 2.67
CA ILE A 154 -5.97 -2.45 3.91
C ILE A 154 -5.15 -1.94 5.10
N GLN A 155 -5.50 -0.76 5.59
CA GLN A 155 -4.86 -0.11 6.74
C GLN A 155 -4.84 -0.99 8.01
N LYS A 156 -5.92 -1.72 8.31
CA LYS A 156 -6.09 -2.42 9.60
C LYS A 156 -5.32 -3.74 9.74
N GLY A 157 -4.58 -4.15 8.71
CA GLY A 157 -3.82 -5.40 8.70
C GLY A 157 -2.31 -5.24 8.53
N MET A 158 -1.80 -4.02 8.30
CA MET A 158 -0.41 -3.78 7.89
C MET A 158 0.01 -4.60 6.65
N PHE A 159 -0.94 -4.83 5.75
CA PHE A 159 -0.68 -5.47 4.47
C PHE A 159 -1.43 -4.82 3.32
N GLY A 160 -0.85 -4.88 2.13
CA GLY A 160 -1.44 -4.36 0.89
C GLY A 160 -1.46 -5.43 -0.19
N ILE A 161 -2.47 -5.41 -1.06
CA ILE A 161 -2.54 -6.28 -2.24
C ILE A 161 -2.45 -5.39 -3.48
N VAL A 162 -1.42 -5.60 -4.28
CA VAL A 162 -1.14 -4.81 -5.48
C VAL A 162 -1.30 -5.69 -6.71
N ASN A 163 -2.06 -5.23 -7.70
CA ASN A 163 -2.01 -5.81 -9.05
C ASN A 163 -0.94 -5.08 -9.87
N ALA A 164 -0.02 -5.84 -10.46
CA ALA A 164 1.13 -5.33 -11.21
C ALA A 164 1.32 -6.12 -12.51
N TYR A 165 1.97 -5.50 -13.50
CA TYR A 165 2.35 -6.21 -14.73
C TYR A 165 3.81 -6.65 -14.68
N VAL A 166 4.12 -7.77 -15.33
CA VAL A 166 5.50 -8.18 -15.59
C VAL A 166 6.11 -7.35 -16.72
N GLY A 167 7.42 -7.12 -16.68
CA GLY A 167 8.14 -6.35 -17.69
C GLY A 167 8.87 -5.13 -17.12
N ARG A 168 9.96 -4.72 -17.77
CA ARG A 168 10.80 -3.62 -17.29
C ARG A 168 10.14 -2.26 -17.45
N GLU A 169 9.35 -2.12 -18.51
CA GLU A 169 8.56 -0.96 -18.88
C GLU A 169 7.45 -0.64 -17.85
N TYR A 170 6.96 -1.64 -17.12
CA TYR A 170 5.94 -1.46 -16.08
C TYR A 170 6.54 -1.21 -14.68
N ALA A 171 7.83 -1.47 -14.47
CA ALA A 171 8.45 -1.40 -13.14
C ALA A 171 8.25 -0.04 -12.45
N GLY A 172 8.35 1.07 -13.20
CA GLY A 172 8.13 2.42 -12.67
C GLY A 172 6.69 2.63 -12.19
N ARG A 173 5.70 2.22 -12.99
CA ARG A 173 4.28 2.31 -12.66
C ARG A 173 3.92 1.37 -11.51
N ASN A 174 4.46 0.15 -11.50
CA ASN A 174 4.26 -0.80 -10.41
C ASN A 174 4.78 -0.21 -9.09
N ASN A 175 5.97 0.40 -9.08
CA ASN A 175 6.51 1.04 -7.88
C ASN A 175 5.65 2.22 -7.38
N PHE A 176 5.01 2.97 -8.30
CA PHE A 176 4.05 3.99 -7.92
C PHE A 176 2.83 3.39 -7.20
N ILE A 177 2.26 2.32 -7.73
CA ILE A 177 1.10 1.64 -7.13
C ILE A 177 1.50 1.00 -5.79
N ILE A 178 2.64 0.32 -5.71
CA ILE A 178 3.13 -0.27 -4.46
C ILE A 178 3.33 0.81 -3.39
N ALA A 179 3.88 1.97 -3.74
CA ALA A 179 4.05 3.08 -2.79
C ALA A 179 2.70 3.64 -2.32
N HIS A 180 1.72 3.77 -3.23
CA HIS A 180 0.35 4.18 -2.90
C HIS A 180 -0.28 3.20 -1.90
N GLU A 181 -0.25 1.89 -2.19
CA GLU A 181 -0.80 0.88 -1.29
C GLU A 181 -0.05 0.79 0.04
N PHE A 182 1.28 0.96 0.03
CA PHE A 182 2.07 1.06 1.25
C PHE A 182 1.57 2.23 2.12
N LEU A 183 1.31 3.41 1.56
CA LEU A 183 0.81 4.54 2.32
C LEU A 183 -0.58 4.27 2.92
N HIS A 184 -1.45 3.51 2.24
CA HIS A 184 -2.69 3.04 2.85
C HIS A 184 -2.45 2.17 4.08
N THR A 185 -1.44 1.29 4.06
CA THR A 185 -1.15 0.42 5.23
C THR A 185 -0.80 1.21 6.49
N ILE A 186 -0.18 2.38 6.34
CA ILE A 186 0.18 3.27 7.45
C ILE A 186 -0.85 4.39 7.71
N GLY A 187 -1.91 4.46 6.89
CA GLY A 187 -3.12 5.20 7.22
C GLY A 187 -3.48 6.38 6.36
N ALA A 188 -2.82 6.56 5.23
CA ALA A 188 -3.27 7.50 4.23
C ALA A 188 -4.62 7.09 3.63
N THR A 189 -5.46 8.07 3.31
CA THR A 189 -6.75 7.87 2.62
C THR A 189 -6.68 8.29 1.15
N ASP A 190 -7.57 7.79 0.30
CA ASP A 190 -7.66 8.22 -1.09
C ASP A 190 -8.12 9.68 -1.22
N LYS A 191 -7.52 10.43 -2.16
CA LYS A 191 -7.94 11.78 -2.55
C LYS A 191 -8.43 11.84 -4.00
N TYR A 192 -9.11 10.80 -4.46
CA TYR A 192 -9.72 10.74 -5.79
C TYR A 192 -11.15 10.21 -5.74
N LEU A 193 -11.91 10.45 -6.81
CA LEU A 193 -13.25 9.89 -6.97
C LEU A 193 -13.19 8.39 -7.23
N MET A 194 -13.83 7.58 -6.37
CA MET A 194 -13.86 6.11 -6.51
C MET A 194 -14.36 5.62 -7.88
N GLY A 195 -15.25 6.37 -8.54
CA GLY A 195 -15.87 5.93 -9.80
C GLY A 195 -14.95 6.02 -11.04
N ASN A 196 -14.11 7.06 -11.14
CA ASN A 196 -13.27 7.28 -12.32
C ASN A 196 -11.79 7.55 -11.99
N GLY A 197 -11.45 7.61 -10.70
CA GLY A 197 -10.09 7.85 -10.26
C GLY A 197 -9.58 9.27 -10.47
N GLN A 198 -10.46 10.24 -10.74
CA GLN A 198 -10.09 11.64 -10.92
C GLN A 198 -9.63 12.23 -9.59
N PRO A 199 -8.42 12.82 -9.53
CA PRO A 199 -7.94 13.45 -8.30
C PRO A 199 -8.80 14.65 -7.87
N LEU A 200 -9.08 14.75 -6.57
CA LEU A 200 -9.97 15.75 -5.98
C LEU A 200 -9.20 16.97 -5.47
N ALA A 201 -9.41 18.14 -6.07
CA ALA A 201 -8.80 19.37 -5.56
C ALA A 201 -9.39 19.79 -4.19
N PRO A 202 -8.60 20.42 -3.30
CA PRO A 202 -7.17 20.69 -3.48
C PRO A 202 -6.28 19.49 -3.11
N HIS A 203 -6.75 18.57 -2.27
CA HIS A 203 -5.89 17.61 -1.57
C HIS A 203 -5.34 16.45 -2.44
N GLY A 204 -6.04 16.08 -3.50
CA GLY A 204 -5.59 15.10 -4.50
C GLY A 204 -4.78 15.71 -5.64
N ILE A 205 -4.53 17.02 -5.62
CA ILE A 205 -3.75 17.72 -6.63
C ILE A 205 -2.34 17.99 -6.09
N ALA A 206 -1.31 17.64 -6.86
CA ALA A 206 0.09 17.79 -6.44
C ALA A 206 0.51 19.26 -6.25
N GLU A 207 0.05 20.13 -7.15
CA GLU A 207 0.38 21.55 -7.22
C GLU A 207 -0.93 22.37 -7.20
N PRO A 208 -1.64 22.45 -6.07
CA PRO A 208 -2.97 23.05 -5.99
C PRO A 208 -2.96 24.56 -6.32
N ASP A 209 -1.83 25.25 -6.11
CA ASP A 209 -1.69 26.69 -6.34
C ASP A 209 -1.22 27.05 -7.76
N ARG A 210 -0.99 26.05 -8.62
CA ARG A 210 -0.48 26.26 -9.98
C ARG A 210 -1.49 27.01 -10.86
N LYS A 211 -0.99 27.91 -11.72
CA LYS A 211 -1.79 28.66 -12.71
C LYS A 211 -1.21 28.52 -14.13
N PRO A 212 -1.96 27.98 -15.11
CA PRO A 212 -3.24 27.29 -14.96
C PRO A 212 -3.11 26.00 -14.12
N LEU A 213 -4.19 25.60 -13.44
CA LEU A 213 -4.19 24.40 -12.58
C LEU A 213 -3.87 23.12 -13.36
N TYR A 214 -4.30 23.04 -14.61
CA TYR A 214 -4.08 21.87 -15.47
C TYR A 214 -3.23 22.25 -16.69
N PRO A 215 -2.46 21.31 -17.26
CA PRO A 215 -2.20 19.95 -16.75
C PRO A 215 -1.20 19.97 -15.59
N GLN A 216 -1.42 19.18 -14.54
CA GLN A 216 -0.47 19.00 -13.44
C GLN A 216 0.83 18.32 -13.91
N ARG A 217 1.98 18.62 -13.28
CA ARG A 217 3.25 17.96 -13.60
C ARG A 217 3.46 16.66 -12.82
N PHE A 218 2.86 16.61 -11.64
CA PHE A 218 3.02 15.52 -10.68
C PHE A 218 1.62 15.03 -10.26
N ALA A 219 1.56 13.78 -9.81
CA ALA A 219 0.43 13.25 -9.06
C ALA A 219 0.67 13.49 -7.57
N GLU A 220 -0.38 13.86 -6.84
CA GLU A 220 -0.38 13.56 -5.41
C GLU A 220 -0.52 12.04 -5.28
N ILE A 221 0.34 11.40 -4.49
CA ILE A 221 0.46 9.94 -4.46
C ILE A 221 -0.87 9.28 -4.10
N MET A 222 -1.65 9.86 -3.19
CA MET A 222 -2.98 9.37 -2.80
C MET A 222 -4.12 9.93 -3.66
N GLY A 223 -3.86 10.92 -4.51
CA GLY A 223 -4.68 11.30 -5.65
C GLY A 223 -4.55 10.32 -6.81
N GLY A 224 -3.52 9.45 -6.80
CA GLY A 224 -3.36 8.28 -7.66
C GLY A 224 -3.02 8.56 -9.13
N ARG A 225 -3.28 9.77 -9.64
CA ARG A 225 -3.10 10.13 -11.06
C ARG A 225 -2.61 11.57 -11.23
N ILE A 226 -1.94 11.85 -12.35
CA ILE A 226 -1.63 13.22 -12.81
C ILE A 226 -2.88 13.77 -13.47
N ALA A 227 -3.47 14.83 -12.90
CA ALA A 227 -4.65 15.47 -13.48
C ALA A 227 -4.27 16.31 -14.72
N LEU A 228 -4.70 15.87 -15.91
CA LEU A 228 -4.47 16.54 -17.18
C LEU A 228 -5.55 17.60 -17.46
N SER A 229 -6.76 17.38 -16.98
CA SER A 229 -7.88 18.32 -16.98
C SER A 229 -8.80 18.06 -15.78
N LYS A 230 -9.96 18.73 -15.73
CA LYS A 230 -10.98 18.49 -14.68
C LYS A 230 -11.53 17.06 -14.68
N ASN A 231 -11.53 16.39 -15.83
CA ASN A 231 -12.17 15.08 -16.02
C ASN A 231 -11.23 14.07 -16.70
N ASP A 232 -9.94 14.39 -16.80
CA ASP A 232 -8.95 13.51 -17.42
C ASP A 232 -7.70 13.47 -16.57
N ALA A 233 -7.20 12.27 -16.32
CA ALA A 233 -6.05 12.01 -15.48
C ALA A 233 -5.39 10.68 -15.86
N ILE A 234 -4.07 10.63 -15.74
CA ILE A 234 -3.28 9.45 -16.11
C ILE A 234 -2.44 8.94 -14.95
N ILE A 235 -2.25 7.63 -14.86
CA ILE A 235 -1.32 7.05 -13.89
C ILE A 235 0.11 7.48 -14.26
N PRO A 236 0.93 7.94 -13.31
CA PRO A 236 2.30 8.37 -13.60
C PRO A 236 3.17 7.23 -14.14
N LYS A 237 4.16 7.57 -14.97
CA LYS A 237 5.13 6.59 -15.47
C LYS A 237 5.98 5.98 -14.36
N ASN A 238 6.24 6.74 -13.29
CA ASN A 238 7.01 6.33 -12.12
C ASN A 238 6.91 7.37 -11.00
N LEU A 239 7.50 7.06 -9.85
CA LEU A 239 7.53 7.90 -8.64
C LEU A 239 8.23 9.25 -8.79
N LYS A 240 9.01 9.50 -9.86
CA LYS A 240 9.58 10.84 -10.09
C LYS A 240 8.51 11.88 -10.43
N TYR A 241 7.33 11.41 -10.85
CA TYR A 241 6.16 12.23 -11.16
C TYR A 241 5.12 12.18 -10.03
N ALA A 242 5.53 11.89 -8.80
CA ALA A 242 4.66 11.82 -7.63
C ALA A 242 5.19 12.67 -6.48
N VAL A 243 4.29 13.10 -5.60
CA VAL A 243 4.58 13.81 -4.35
C VAL A 243 3.63 13.37 -3.24
N ILE A 244 4.04 13.47 -1.98
CA ILE A 244 3.12 13.38 -0.84
C ILE A 244 2.52 14.77 -0.61
N GLY A 245 1.20 14.92 -0.70
CA GLY A 245 0.50 16.18 -0.42
C GLY A 245 0.39 16.49 1.08
N PRO A 246 0.11 17.73 1.49
CA PRO A 246 0.04 18.10 2.91
C PRO A 246 -0.98 17.29 3.73
N MET A 247 -2.15 16.99 3.15
CA MET A 247 -3.16 16.18 3.83
C MET A 247 -2.67 14.73 4.04
N THR A 248 -2.08 14.12 3.01
CA THR A 248 -1.45 12.79 3.12
C THR A 248 -0.34 12.80 4.16
N ALA A 249 0.51 13.83 4.19
CA ALA A 249 1.58 13.98 5.15
C ALA A 249 1.06 14.02 6.59
N SER A 250 -0.01 14.78 6.85
CA SER A 250 -0.66 14.83 8.16
C SER A 250 -1.27 13.48 8.56
N GLU A 251 -1.95 12.78 7.65
CA GLU A 251 -2.56 11.46 7.95
C GLU A 251 -1.54 10.40 8.38
N ILE A 252 -0.31 10.51 7.89
CA ILE A 252 0.79 9.59 8.22
C ILE A 252 1.80 10.21 9.18
N ASN A 253 1.47 11.32 9.87
CA ASN A 253 2.31 11.99 10.88
C ASN A 253 3.70 12.46 10.40
N LEU A 254 3.81 12.85 9.12
CA LEU A 254 5.00 13.58 8.64
C LEU A 254 5.02 15.04 9.11
N THR A 255 3.86 15.60 9.41
CA THR A 255 3.66 16.94 9.96
C THR A 255 2.88 16.85 11.26
N ASP A 256 3.14 17.78 12.18
CA ASP A 256 2.43 17.91 13.46
C ASP A 256 0.92 18.20 13.30
#